data_AF-D0NLX4-F1
#
_entry.id   AF-D0NLX4-F1
#
_cell.length_a   1.000
_cell.length_b   1.000
_cell.length_c   1.000
_cell.angle_alpha   90.00
_cell.angle_beta   90.00
_cell.angle_gamma   90.00
#
_symmetry.space_group_name_H-M   'P 1'
#
loop_
_entity.id
_entity.type
_entity.pdbx_description
1 polymer ?
#
loop_
_entity_poly.entity_id
_entity_poly.type
_entity_poly.pdbx_seq_one_letter_code
_entity_poly.pdbx_strand_id
1 'polypeptide(L)'
;MLPWTRQLSPWPCSVPSAISQPIRLALETLVLVLRNSLLCIAVGWLFGYCFTVGNLLSGSPPAQQSYADFSAANIAWFYGIFSLCMVVLMATKLNIFQCTMKLLRHIMPHLVLSSTIVVGRDFVMYSKVSESWHQLKLCVYIAAFWGFYIMAIADVFVRYIYRTETPRHRHFWMPSLRRFSKVYARNLPVMFFAMISIVYVHVMSQFVALQGQWELLGFASTSIALKLALQELAKALMIAARKPVSRRVMVTLVATPTILVDTQVRMLLLRQSSTNVSVVGSVLLAGFEIVVRAVKSFIVQRRTRGLPIPQDISRRWSSFCKARREAEERRLKRRVLHAAEIYSDMYAEYIAIGCSYAILFFYRDHPQFQFTTSTQQNRQLAQLGALQMGTEVIVDLLACVLEAAEGVEFKSFDQNDSFLVYFMAVLAFSNVAISAGLYMR
;
A
#
# COMPACT_ATOMS: atom_id res chain seq x y z
N MET A 1 -15.42 68.29 -10.91
CA MET A 1 -15.84 66.89 -10.66
C MET A 1 -14.78 66.22 -9.81
N LEU A 2 -15.05 66.17 -8.51
CA LEU A 2 -14.26 65.58 -7.42
C LEU A 2 -14.91 64.22 -7.02
N PRO A 3 -14.29 63.42 -6.14
CA PRO A 3 -14.18 61.97 -6.24
C PRO A 3 -15.25 61.22 -5.44
N TRP A 4 -15.49 59.96 -5.81
CA TRP A 4 -16.33 59.04 -5.04
C TRP A 4 -15.53 58.33 -3.94
N THR A 5 -15.74 58.87 -2.76
CA THR A 5 -15.71 58.32 -1.40
C THR A 5 -15.52 56.82 -1.18
N ARG A 6 -14.57 56.55 -0.27
CA ARG A 6 -14.45 55.38 0.61
C ARG A 6 -15.79 54.99 1.24
N GLN A 7 -16.09 53.70 1.25
CA GLN A 7 -16.97 53.09 2.24
C GLN A 7 -16.23 51.90 2.87
N LEU A 8 -15.60 52.19 4.02
CA LEU A 8 -15.07 51.20 4.95
C LEU A 8 -16.27 50.53 5.63
N SER A 9 -16.43 49.22 5.46
CA SER A 9 -17.15 48.39 6.43
C SER A 9 -16.13 47.56 7.22
N PRO A 10 -16.21 47.52 8.56
CA PRO A 10 -15.29 46.77 9.39
C PRO A 10 -15.85 45.36 9.56
N TRP A 11 -15.43 44.44 8.70
CA TRP A 11 -15.44 43.03 9.09
C TRP A 11 -14.07 42.72 9.67
N PRO A 12 -14.00 42.16 10.90
CA PRO A 12 -12.73 41.79 11.47
C PRO A 12 -12.16 40.67 10.60
N CYS A 13 -11.17 41.02 9.77
CA CYS A 13 -10.19 40.07 9.30
C CYS A 13 -9.48 39.52 10.53
N SER A 14 -10.04 38.49 11.13
CA SER A 14 -9.32 37.57 12.00
C SER A 14 -8.19 37.01 11.14
N VAL A 15 -7.02 37.63 11.22
CA VAL A 15 -5.76 37.08 10.74
C VAL A 15 -5.68 35.69 11.36
N PRO A 16 -5.80 34.59 10.60
CA PRO A 16 -5.55 33.29 11.17
C PRO A 16 -4.11 33.34 11.64
N SER A 17 -3.90 33.26 12.96
CA SER A 17 -2.56 33.16 13.54
C SER A 17 -1.75 32.16 12.70
N ALA A 18 -0.50 32.49 12.36
CA ALA A 18 0.36 31.67 11.48
C ALA A 18 0.47 30.19 11.94
N ILE A 19 0.14 29.91 13.20
CA ILE A 19 0.11 28.61 13.85
C ILE A 19 -1.20 27.84 13.59
N SER A 20 -2.33 28.52 13.39
CA SER A 20 -3.64 27.89 13.21
C SER A 20 -3.81 27.18 11.87
N GLN A 21 -3.12 27.65 10.81
CA GLN A 21 -3.24 27.06 9.47
C GLN A 21 -2.59 25.66 9.36
N PRO A 22 -1.33 25.44 9.82
CA PRO A 22 -0.71 24.11 9.82
C PRO A 22 -1.52 23.07 10.61
N ILE A 23 -2.02 23.45 11.79
CA ILE A 23 -2.81 22.55 12.65
C ILE A 23 -4.10 22.14 11.95
N ARG A 24 -4.81 23.10 11.36
CA ARG A 24 -6.04 22.81 10.62
C ARG A 24 -5.80 21.88 9.44
N LEU A 25 -4.74 22.13 8.65
CA LEU A 25 -4.40 21.28 7.50
C LEU A 25 -4.02 19.86 7.93
N ALA A 26 -3.25 19.72 9.01
CA ALA A 26 -2.88 18.44 9.58
C ALA A 26 -4.12 17.65 10.05
N LEU A 27 -5.04 18.30 10.77
CA LEU A 27 -6.29 17.69 11.22
C LEU A 27 -7.18 17.24 10.06
N GLU A 28 -7.38 18.10 9.05
CA GLU A 28 -8.19 17.77 7.87
C GLU A 28 -7.59 16.56 7.12
N THR A 29 -6.27 16.52 6.95
CA THR A 29 -5.55 15.40 6.33
C THR A 29 -5.71 14.12 7.14
N LEU A 30 -5.50 14.19 8.45
CA LEU A 30 -5.57 13.03 9.35
C LEU A 30 -6.98 12.43 9.41
N VAL A 31 -8.02 13.26 9.53
CA VAL A 31 -9.42 12.80 9.53
C VAL A 31 -9.75 12.08 8.22
N LEU A 32 -9.29 12.61 7.08
CA LEU A 32 -9.51 11.99 5.78
C LEU A 32 -8.81 10.63 5.67
N VAL A 33 -7.53 10.56 6.07
CA VAL A 33 -6.73 9.33 6.08
C VAL A 33 -7.38 8.28 6.98
N LEU A 34 -7.78 8.65 8.19
CA LEU A 34 -8.44 7.75 9.14
C LEU A 34 -9.76 7.22 8.57
N ARG A 35 -10.63 8.10 8.06
CA ARG A 35 -11.92 7.70 7.48
C ARG A 35 -11.75 6.68 6.36
N ASN A 36 -10.83 6.94 5.45
CA ASN A 36 -10.59 6.07 4.30
C ASN A 36 -9.87 4.76 4.71
N SER A 37 -9.00 4.82 5.73
CA SER A 37 -8.32 3.65 6.29
C SER A 37 -9.28 2.73 7.03
N LEU A 38 -10.29 3.25 7.74
CA LEU A 38 -11.32 2.45 8.42
C LEU A 38 -12.03 1.48 7.46
N LEU A 39 -12.33 1.91 6.24
CA LEU A 39 -12.90 1.02 5.22
C LEU A 39 -11.94 -0.11 4.84
N CYS A 40 -10.65 0.22 4.65
CA CYS A 40 -9.62 -0.75 4.31
C CYS A 40 -9.41 -1.76 5.45
N ILE A 41 -9.45 -1.29 6.70
CA ILE A 41 -9.39 -2.13 7.91
C ILE A 41 -10.61 -3.05 7.96
N ALA A 42 -11.82 -2.54 7.74
CA ALA A 42 -13.02 -3.36 7.71
C ALA A 42 -12.97 -4.46 6.64
N VAL A 43 -12.42 -4.16 5.46
CA VAL A 43 -12.15 -5.16 4.40
C VAL A 43 -11.14 -6.20 4.88
N GLY A 44 -10.03 -5.77 5.49
CA GLY A 44 -9.03 -6.68 6.07
C GLY A 44 -9.62 -7.61 7.13
N TRP A 45 -10.51 -7.09 7.99
CA TRP A 45 -11.22 -7.86 9.01
C TRP A 45 -12.19 -8.87 8.42
N LEU A 46 -13.01 -8.44 7.46
CA LEU A 46 -13.97 -9.31 6.77
C LEU A 46 -13.25 -10.50 6.13
N PHE A 47 -12.16 -10.25 5.40
CA PHE A 47 -11.42 -11.31 4.75
C PHE A 47 -10.56 -12.13 5.71
N GLY A 48 -10.05 -11.52 6.78
CA GLY A 48 -9.41 -12.25 7.88
C GLY A 48 -10.36 -13.31 8.45
N TYR A 49 -11.62 -12.97 8.67
CA TYR A 49 -12.64 -13.94 9.04
C TYR A 49 -12.87 -14.98 7.93
N CYS A 50 -13.09 -14.55 6.67
CA CYS A 50 -13.33 -15.48 5.56
C CYS A 50 -12.23 -16.55 5.40
N PHE A 51 -10.97 -16.18 5.57
CA PHE A 51 -9.84 -17.13 5.48
C PHE A 51 -9.78 -18.15 6.63
N THR A 52 -10.44 -17.88 7.76
CA THR A 52 -10.59 -18.89 8.83
C THR A 52 -11.65 -19.93 8.53
N VAL A 53 -12.60 -19.63 7.64
CA VAL A 53 -13.70 -20.54 7.32
C VAL A 53 -13.25 -21.66 6.37
N GLY A 54 -12.28 -21.37 5.49
CA GLY A 54 -11.74 -22.36 4.55
C GLY A 54 -12.78 -22.82 3.51
N ASN A 55 -12.87 -24.13 3.29
CA ASN A 55 -13.74 -24.72 2.28
C ASN A 55 -15.20 -24.82 2.74
N LEU A 56 -16.00 -23.80 2.41
CA LEU A 56 -17.45 -23.78 2.66
C LEU A 56 -18.21 -24.95 2.04
N LEU A 57 -17.74 -25.49 0.90
CA LEU A 57 -18.43 -26.56 0.19
C LEU A 57 -18.27 -27.92 0.86
N SER A 58 -17.28 -28.07 1.75
CA SER A 58 -17.05 -29.32 2.47
C SER A 58 -18.14 -29.64 3.51
N GLY A 59 -18.87 -28.62 3.99
CA GLY A 59 -19.81 -28.75 5.11
C GLY A 59 -19.16 -29.05 6.46
N SER A 60 -17.84 -29.27 6.50
CA SER A 60 -17.07 -29.59 7.70
C SER A 60 -16.55 -28.32 8.39
N PRO A 61 -16.47 -28.30 9.72
CA PRO A 61 -15.83 -27.20 10.45
C PRO A 61 -14.34 -27.11 10.07
N PRO A 62 -13.71 -25.93 10.13
CA PRO A 62 -12.32 -25.70 9.68
C PRO A 62 -11.29 -26.64 10.33
N ALA A 63 -11.55 -27.09 11.56
CA ALA A 63 -10.71 -28.03 12.29
C ALA A 63 -10.69 -29.45 11.70
N GLN A 64 -11.72 -29.83 10.95
CA GLN A 64 -11.89 -31.17 10.37
C GLN A 64 -11.60 -31.19 8.87
N GLN A 65 -11.37 -30.04 8.24
CA GLN A 65 -11.01 -29.96 6.83
C GLN A 65 -9.58 -30.47 6.64
N SER A 66 -9.35 -31.21 5.55
CA SER A 66 -7.99 -31.60 5.18
C SER A 66 -7.17 -30.34 4.88
N TYR A 67 -5.86 -30.40 5.16
CA TYR A 67 -4.97 -29.27 4.90
C TYR A 67 -5.01 -28.84 3.42
N ALA A 68 -5.04 -29.82 2.51
CA ALA A 68 -5.12 -29.56 1.07
C ALA A 68 -6.43 -28.86 0.67
N ASP A 69 -7.57 -29.26 1.23
CA ASP A 69 -8.86 -28.62 0.96
C ASP A 69 -8.93 -27.20 1.53
N PHE A 70 -8.42 -27.02 2.75
CA PHE A 70 -8.40 -25.72 3.43
C PHE A 70 -7.48 -24.72 2.69
N SER A 71 -6.29 -25.16 2.29
CA SER A 71 -5.35 -24.36 1.49
C SER A 71 -5.94 -24.01 0.12
N ALA A 72 -6.47 -25.00 -0.60
CA ALA A 72 -7.01 -24.78 -1.94
C ALA A 72 -8.18 -23.80 -1.93
N ALA A 73 -9.05 -23.88 -0.92
CA ALA A 73 -10.13 -22.92 -0.73
C ALA A 73 -9.61 -21.50 -0.44
N ASN A 74 -8.63 -21.36 0.45
CA ASN A 74 -8.02 -20.05 0.75
C ASN A 74 -7.32 -19.43 -0.45
N ILE A 75 -6.63 -20.24 -1.26
CA ILE A 75 -6.02 -19.79 -2.52
C ILE A 75 -7.09 -19.43 -3.55
N ALA A 76 -8.18 -20.19 -3.66
CA ALA A 76 -9.29 -19.86 -4.54
C ALA A 76 -9.93 -18.52 -4.18
N TRP A 77 -10.19 -18.28 -2.88
CA TRP A 77 -10.67 -17.00 -2.37
C TRP A 77 -9.70 -15.87 -2.69
N PHE A 78 -8.42 -16.05 -2.35
CA PHE A 78 -7.38 -15.06 -2.61
C PHE A 78 -7.31 -14.69 -4.09
N TYR A 79 -7.11 -15.69 -4.94
CA TYR A 79 -6.92 -15.48 -6.38
C TYR A 79 -8.19 -14.96 -7.06
N GLY A 80 -9.35 -15.51 -6.72
CA GLY A 80 -10.64 -15.12 -7.30
C GLY A 80 -10.98 -13.65 -7.01
N ILE A 81 -10.89 -13.24 -5.74
CA ILE A 81 -11.18 -11.85 -5.36
C ILE A 81 -10.09 -10.91 -5.87
N PHE A 82 -8.81 -11.27 -5.75
CA PHE A 82 -7.71 -10.44 -6.23
C PHE A 82 -7.81 -10.17 -7.73
N SER A 83 -8.08 -11.22 -8.53
CA SER A 83 -8.21 -11.10 -9.97
C SER A 83 -9.43 -10.28 -10.39
N LEU A 84 -10.58 -10.45 -9.71
CA LEU A 84 -11.76 -9.60 -9.89
C LEU A 84 -11.44 -8.13 -9.59
N CYS A 85 -10.78 -7.86 -8.46
CA CYS A 85 -10.37 -6.52 -8.06
C CYS A 85 -9.42 -5.87 -9.07
N MET A 86 -8.47 -6.63 -9.62
CA MET A 86 -7.58 -6.13 -10.67
C MET A 86 -8.32 -5.80 -11.97
N VAL A 87 -9.30 -6.61 -12.36
CA VAL A 87 -10.15 -6.30 -13.52
C VAL A 87 -10.95 -5.02 -13.27
N VAL A 88 -11.55 -4.84 -12.09
CA VAL A 88 -12.27 -3.62 -11.72
C VAL A 88 -11.35 -2.40 -11.74
N LEU A 89 -10.16 -2.49 -11.14
CA LEU A 89 -9.15 -1.42 -11.16
C LEU A 89 -8.78 -1.02 -12.60
N MET A 90 -8.62 -1.98 -13.49
CA MET A 90 -8.30 -1.71 -14.89
C MET A 90 -9.52 -1.16 -15.64
N ALA A 91 -10.72 -1.64 -15.32
CA ALA A 91 -11.97 -1.15 -15.89
C ALA A 91 -12.30 0.29 -15.50
N THR A 92 -11.81 0.82 -14.37
CA THR A 92 -11.99 2.25 -14.01
C THR A 92 -11.42 3.22 -15.05
N LYS A 93 -10.55 2.75 -15.95
CA LYS A 93 -10.02 3.54 -17.08
C LYS A 93 -10.99 3.61 -18.27
N LEU A 94 -12.04 2.80 -18.26
CA LEU A 94 -13.07 2.70 -19.29
C LEU A 94 -14.37 3.28 -18.72
N ASN A 95 -14.78 4.45 -19.18
CA ASN A 95 -16.13 4.93 -18.91
C ASN A 95 -17.08 4.22 -19.88
N ILE A 96 -18.02 3.41 -19.34
CA ILE A 96 -19.20 2.75 -19.94
C ILE A 96 -19.28 1.28 -19.48
N PHE A 97 -20.41 0.88 -18.88
CA PHE A 97 -20.70 -0.50 -18.44
C PHE A 97 -20.48 -1.55 -19.56
N GLN A 98 -20.83 -1.20 -20.80
CA GLN A 98 -20.60 -2.05 -21.97
C GLN A 98 -19.11 -2.32 -22.22
N CYS A 99 -18.21 -1.35 -21.97
CA CYS A 99 -16.77 -1.56 -22.11
C CYS A 99 -16.24 -2.51 -21.03
N THR A 100 -16.76 -2.42 -19.81
CA THR A 100 -16.42 -3.34 -18.72
C THR A 100 -16.87 -4.75 -19.02
N MET A 101 -18.09 -4.94 -19.54
CA MET A 101 -18.58 -6.27 -19.94
C MET A 101 -17.80 -6.86 -21.11
N LYS A 102 -17.41 -6.03 -22.10
CA LYS A 102 -16.50 -6.46 -23.17
C LYS A 102 -15.13 -6.88 -22.63
N LEU A 103 -14.57 -6.11 -21.69
CA LEU A 103 -13.31 -6.43 -21.03
C LEU A 103 -13.40 -7.77 -20.30
N LEU A 104 -14.46 -7.97 -19.52
CA LEU A 104 -14.69 -9.19 -18.77
C LEU A 104 -14.77 -10.40 -19.71
N ARG A 105 -15.54 -10.30 -20.80
CA ARG A 105 -15.67 -11.38 -21.80
C ARG A 105 -14.33 -11.79 -22.41
N HIS A 106 -13.43 -10.84 -22.67
CA HIS A 106 -12.10 -11.14 -23.21
C HIS A 106 -11.13 -11.72 -22.16
N ILE A 107 -11.25 -11.31 -20.90
CA ILE A 107 -10.38 -11.75 -19.81
C ILE A 107 -10.83 -13.09 -19.20
N MET A 108 -12.13 -13.41 -19.25
CA MET A 108 -12.70 -14.65 -18.70
C MET A 108 -11.93 -15.94 -19.02
N PRO A 109 -11.55 -16.24 -20.28
CA PRO A 109 -10.79 -17.47 -20.56
C PRO A 109 -9.43 -17.49 -19.83
N HIS A 110 -8.78 -16.33 -19.70
CA HIS A 110 -7.53 -16.22 -18.95
C HIS A 110 -7.75 -16.39 -17.43
N LEU A 111 -8.86 -15.86 -16.90
CA LEU A 111 -9.23 -16.04 -15.48
C LEU A 111 -9.54 -17.49 -15.14
N VAL A 112 -10.28 -18.18 -16.00
CA VAL A 112 -10.61 -19.60 -15.82
C VAL A 112 -9.33 -20.43 -15.89
N LEU A 113 -8.51 -20.24 -16.93
CA LEU A 113 -7.25 -20.98 -17.08
C LEU A 113 -6.31 -20.78 -15.88
N SER A 114 -6.09 -19.52 -15.49
CA SER A 114 -5.19 -19.19 -14.38
C SER A 114 -5.74 -19.66 -13.04
N SER A 115 -7.04 -19.55 -12.79
CA SER A 115 -7.68 -20.10 -11.58
C SER A 115 -7.50 -21.61 -11.48
N THR A 116 -7.74 -22.34 -12.58
CA THR A 116 -7.55 -23.80 -12.63
C THR A 116 -6.10 -24.17 -12.35
N ILE A 117 -5.13 -23.44 -12.90
CA ILE A 117 -3.71 -23.69 -12.66
C ILE A 117 -3.34 -23.39 -11.21
N VAL A 118 -3.78 -22.26 -10.66
CA VAL A 118 -3.42 -21.83 -9.30
C VAL A 118 -4.03 -22.75 -8.25
N VAL A 119 -5.35 -22.99 -8.31
CA VAL A 119 -6.07 -23.82 -7.32
C VAL A 119 -5.75 -25.31 -7.53
N GLY A 120 -5.73 -25.79 -8.77
CA GLY A 120 -5.43 -27.18 -9.07
C GLY A 120 -4.01 -27.57 -8.69
N ARG A 121 -3.03 -26.68 -8.93
CA ARG A 121 -1.63 -26.95 -8.53
C ARG A 121 -1.45 -26.89 -7.02
N ASP A 122 -2.15 -26.00 -6.32
CA ASP A 122 -2.13 -25.96 -4.85
C ASP A 122 -2.62 -27.28 -4.25
N PHE A 123 -3.79 -27.74 -4.72
CA PHE A 123 -4.36 -29.00 -4.27
C PHE A 123 -3.44 -30.19 -4.55
N VAL A 124 -2.86 -30.27 -5.75
CA VAL A 124 -1.93 -31.35 -6.12
C VAL A 124 -0.64 -31.29 -5.29
N MET A 125 -0.11 -30.09 -5.02
CA MET A 125 1.09 -29.91 -4.21
C MET A 125 0.91 -30.48 -2.80
N TYR A 126 -0.21 -30.14 -2.15
CA TYR A 126 -0.46 -30.58 -0.78
C TYR A 126 -1.04 -31.99 -0.65
N SER A 127 -1.57 -32.57 -1.72
CA SER A 127 -2.07 -33.96 -1.71
C SER A 127 -1.03 -35.00 -2.13
N LYS A 128 -0.03 -34.66 -2.96
CA LYS A 128 0.88 -35.64 -3.57
C LYS A 128 2.37 -35.41 -3.33
N VAL A 129 2.79 -34.20 -2.95
CA VAL A 129 4.21 -33.85 -2.84
C VAL A 129 4.68 -33.97 -1.39
N SER A 130 5.92 -34.42 -1.20
CA SER A 130 6.56 -34.59 0.12
C SER A 130 6.58 -33.29 0.94
N GLU A 131 6.43 -33.42 2.26
CA GLU A 131 6.34 -32.32 3.24
C GLU A 131 7.48 -31.30 3.17
N SER A 132 8.68 -31.68 2.69
CA SER A 132 9.80 -30.75 2.52
C SER A 132 9.50 -29.61 1.54
N TRP A 133 8.63 -29.84 0.56
CA TRP A 133 8.22 -28.82 -0.41
C TRP A 133 7.15 -27.87 0.13
N HIS A 134 6.45 -28.25 1.20
CA HIS A 134 5.42 -27.42 1.82
C HIS A 134 6.04 -26.21 2.52
N GLN A 135 7.27 -26.33 3.03
CA GLN A 135 8.01 -25.22 3.64
C GLN A 135 8.29 -24.05 2.69
N LEU A 136 8.45 -24.34 1.38
CA LEU A 136 8.72 -23.31 0.36
C LEU A 136 7.49 -22.45 0.05
N LYS A 137 6.29 -22.88 0.46
CA LYS A 137 5.00 -22.19 0.25
C LYS A 137 4.85 -21.67 -1.19
N LEU A 138 5.24 -22.51 -2.16
CA LEU A 138 5.36 -22.15 -3.58
C LEU A 138 4.05 -21.59 -4.16
N CYS A 139 2.92 -22.02 -3.60
CA CYS A 139 1.59 -21.65 -4.04
C CYS A 139 1.31 -20.14 -3.93
N VAL A 140 1.85 -19.47 -2.89
CA VAL A 140 1.75 -18.00 -2.75
C VAL A 140 2.48 -17.28 -3.88
N TYR A 141 3.67 -17.75 -4.24
CA TYR A 141 4.47 -17.18 -5.33
C TYR A 141 3.83 -17.43 -6.70
N ILE A 142 3.26 -18.62 -6.90
CA ILE A 142 2.53 -18.96 -8.13
C ILE A 142 1.29 -18.06 -8.26
N ALA A 143 0.51 -17.90 -7.18
CA ALA A 143 -0.65 -17.03 -7.16
C ALA A 143 -0.26 -15.57 -7.46
N ALA A 144 0.83 -15.07 -6.87
CA ALA A 144 1.36 -13.73 -7.15
C ALA A 144 1.75 -13.55 -8.62
N PHE A 145 2.49 -14.52 -9.19
CA PHE A 145 2.87 -14.52 -10.60
C PHE A 145 1.65 -14.45 -11.53
N TRP A 146 0.66 -15.32 -11.31
CA TRP A 146 -0.58 -15.32 -12.10
C TRP A 146 -1.44 -14.08 -11.86
N GLY A 147 -1.39 -13.49 -10.67
CA GLY A 147 -2.02 -12.21 -10.37
C GLY A 147 -1.45 -11.07 -11.21
N PHE A 148 -0.12 -11.00 -11.32
CA PHE A 148 0.54 -10.01 -12.18
C PHE A 148 0.32 -10.27 -13.68
N TYR A 149 0.23 -11.53 -14.08
CA TYR A 149 -0.17 -11.90 -15.44
C TYR A 149 -1.57 -11.34 -15.77
N ILE A 150 -2.56 -11.56 -14.90
CA ILE A 150 -3.92 -11.03 -15.08
C ILE A 150 -3.93 -9.49 -15.11
N MET A 151 -3.17 -8.85 -14.23
CA MET A 151 -3.03 -7.38 -14.25
C MET A 151 -2.47 -6.87 -15.59
N ALA A 152 -1.44 -7.53 -16.13
CA ALA A 152 -0.82 -7.14 -17.39
C ALA A 152 -1.72 -7.38 -18.60
N ILE A 153 -2.39 -8.54 -18.67
CA ILE A 153 -3.31 -8.86 -19.77
C ILE A 153 -4.54 -7.94 -19.73
N ALA A 154 -5.05 -7.62 -18.53
CA ALA A 154 -6.14 -6.67 -18.36
C ALA A 154 -5.77 -5.29 -18.87
N ASP A 155 -4.59 -4.76 -18.55
CA ASP A 155 -4.14 -3.45 -19.07
C ASP A 155 -3.97 -3.46 -20.61
N VAL A 156 -3.54 -4.58 -21.20
CA VAL A 156 -3.49 -4.73 -22.67
C VAL A 156 -4.88 -4.65 -23.29
N PHE A 157 -5.85 -5.40 -22.76
CA PHE A 157 -7.22 -5.40 -23.28
C PHE A 157 -7.94 -4.08 -23.04
N VAL A 158 -7.73 -3.42 -21.90
CA VAL A 158 -8.25 -2.07 -21.65
C VAL A 158 -7.76 -1.08 -22.71
N ARG A 159 -6.45 -1.08 -23.01
CA ARG A 159 -5.89 -0.18 -24.05
C ARG A 159 -6.42 -0.52 -25.43
N TYR A 160 -6.69 -1.79 -25.70
CA TYR A 160 -7.30 -2.23 -26.94
C TYR A 160 -8.72 -1.69 -27.08
N ILE A 161 -9.59 -1.96 -26.10
CA ILE A 161 -10.99 -1.51 -26.08
C ILE A 161 -11.07 0.02 -26.16
N TYR A 162 -10.25 0.72 -25.37
CA TYR A 162 -10.22 2.18 -25.38
C TYR A 162 -9.93 2.75 -26.77
N ARG A 163 -9.02 2.11 -27.54
CA ARG A 163 -8.64 2.54 -28.89
C ARG A 163 -9.67 2.18 -29.95
N THR A 164 -10.29 1.01 -29.85
CA THR A 164 -11.33 0.60 -30.80
C THR A 164 -12.58 1.46 -30.67
N GLU A 165 -12.89 1.92 -29.46
CA GLU A 165 -14.08 2.73 -29.17
C GLU A 165 -13.83 4.24 -29.37
N THR A 166 -12.58 4.70 -29.50
CA THR A 166 -12.31 6.11 -29.82
C THR A 166 -12.39 6.36 -31.33
N PRO A 167 -13.24 7.31 -31.80
CA PRO A 167 -13.56 7.48 -33.23
C PRO A 167 -12.37 7.89 -34.11
N ARG A 168 -11.23 8.31 -33.53
CA ARG A 168 -10.04 8.76 -34.27
C ARG A 168 -9.15 7.64 -34.81
N HIS A 169 -9.30 6.37 -34.40
CA HIS A 169 -8.37 5.30 -34.78
C HIS A 169 -9.06 3.95 -35.07
N ARG A 170 -9.82 3.86 -36.16
CA ARG A 170 -10.40 2.59 -36.66
C ARG A 170 -9.41 1.76 -37.49
N HIS A 171 -8.34 1.27 -36.88
CA HIS A 171 -7.53 0.20 -37.49
C HIS A 171 -7.67 -1.10 -36.70
N PHE A 172 -7.89 -2.21 -37.42
CA PHE A 172 -7.95 -3.56 -36.86
C PHE A 172 -6.65 -3.85 -36.09
N TRP A 173 -6.76 -3.98 -34.76
CA TRP A 173 -5.62 -4.00 -33.84
C TRP A 173 -5.56 -5.34 -33.12
N MET A 174 -4.64 -6.23 -33.46
CA MET A 174 -4.43 -7.44 -32.65
C MET A 174 -3.48 -7.18 -31.47
N PRO A 175 -3.73 -7.74 -30.27
CA PRO A 175 -2.78 -7.73 -29.17
C PRO A 175 -1.58 -8.62 -29.52
N SER A 176 -0.46 -8.02 -29.94
CA SER A 176 0.78 -8.75 -30.23
C SER A 176 1.59 -9.01 -28.95
N LEU A 177 2.33 -10.13 -28.92
CA LEU A 177 3.20 -10.53 -27.81
C LEU A 177 4.21 -9.42 -27.42
N ARG A 178 4.73 -8.68 -28.41
CA ARG A 178 5.64 -7.54 -28.19
C ARG A 178 5.00 -6.44 -27.35
N ARG A 179 3.70 -6.19 -27.49
CA ARG A 179 2.98 -5.17 -26.69
C ARG A 179 2.70 -5.68 -25.28
N PHE A 180 2.33 -6.95 -25.13
CA PHE A 180 2.22 -7.57 -23.82
C PHE A 180 3.54 -7.44 -23.05
N SER A 181 4.66 -7.84 -23.67
CA SER A 181 6.00 -7.68 -23.08
C SER A 181 6.30 -6.23 -22.68
N LYS A 182 5.95 -5.25 -23.52
CA LYS A 182 6.14 -3.83 -23.21
C LYS A 182 5.29 -3.34 -22.02
N VAL A 183 4.05 -3.81 -21.90
CA VAL A 183 3.16 -3.48 -20.77
C VAL A 183 3.65 -4.16 -19.49
N TYR A 184 4.02 -5.44 -19.59
CA TYR A 184 4.60 -6.21 -18.50
C TYR A 184 5.88 -5.56 -17.97
N ALA A 185 6.81 -5.18 -18.87
CA ALA A 185 8.04 -4.47 -18.52
C ALA A 185 7.80 -3.10 -17.87
N ARG A 186 6.66 -2.46 -18.16
CA ARG A 186 6.27 -1.20 -17.50
C ARG A 186 5.79 -1.42 -16.05
N ASN A 187 5.21 -2.58 -15.77
CA ASN A 187 4.74 -2.96 -14.43
C ASN A 187 5.80 -3.68 -13.59
N LEU A 188 6.96 -4.02 -14.17
CA LEU A 188 8.09 -4.67 -13.48
C LEU A 188 8.45 -4.02 -12.13
N PRO A 189 8.50 -2.69 -11.98
CA PRO A 189 8.77 -2.09 -10.68
C PRO A 189 7.73 -2.51 -9.63
N VAL A 190 6.43 -2.40 -9.92
CA VAL A 190 5.38 -2.80 -8.98
C VAL A 190 5.50 -4.27 -8.60
N MET A 191 5.75 -5.13 -9.59
CA MET A 191 5.98 -6.56 -9.37
C MET A 191 7.18 -6.81 -8.47
N PHE A 192 8.31 -6.13 -8.73
CA PHE A 192 9.53 -6.26 -7.97
C PHE A 192 9.33 -5.90 -6.48
N PHE A 193 8.70 -4.76 -6.21
CA PHE A 193 8.40 -4.32 -4.85
C PHE A 193 7.46 -5.29 -4.12
N ALA A 194 6.41 -5.75 -4.78
CA ALA A 194 5.49 -6.72 -4.21
C ALA A 194 6.15 -8.08 -3.95
N MET A 195 7.00 -8.56 -4.86
CA MET A 195 7.73 -9.83 -4.69
C MET A 195 8.73 -9.76 -3.54
N ILE A 196 9.50 -8.66 -3.41
CA ILE A 196 10.37 -8.46 -2.24
C ILE A 196 9.56 -8.50 -0.95
N SER A 197 8.38 -7.87 -0.96
CA SER A 197 7.50 -7.83 0.22
C SER A 197 6.97 -9.23 0.57
N ILE A 198 6.56 -10.03 -0.42
CA ILE A 198 6.14 -11.42 -0.19
C ILE A 198 7.30 -12.26 0.35
N VAL A 199 8.50 -12.12 -0.22
CA VAL A 199 9.70 -12.82 0.28
C VAL A 199 9.99 -12.42 1.72
N TYR A 200 9.90 -11.12 2.04
CA TYR A 200 10.08 -10.64 3.41
C TYR A 200 9.06 -11.28 4.36
N VAL A 201 7.76 -11.27 4.04
CA VAL A 201 6.73 -11.93 4.88
C VAL A 201 6.99 -13.42 5.00
N HIS A 202 7.45 -14.08 3.94
CA HIS A 202 7.78 -15.50 3.97
C HIS A 202 8.94 -15.77 4.92
N VAL A 203 10.04 -15.01 4.83
CA VAL A 203 11.17 -15.12 5.76
C VAL A 203 10.69 -14.88 7.20
N MET A 204 9.82 -13.90 7.41
CA MET A 204 9.21 -13.63 8.72
C MET A 204 8.39 -14.78 9.27
N SER A 205 7.61 -15.44 8.42
CA SER A 205 6.80 -16.58 8.84
C SER A 205 7.65 -17.75 9.34
N GLN A 206 8.90 -17.89 8.89
CA GLN A 206 9.82 -18.91 9.37
C GLN A 206 10.42 -18.57 10.75
N PHE A 207 10.53 -17.27 11.06
CA PHE A 207 11.11 -16.77 12.32
C PHE A 207 10.07 -16.50 13.41
N VAL A 208 8.86 -17.06 13.27
CA VAL A 208 7.71 -16.90 14.20
C VAL A 208 8.03 -17.31 15.64
N ALA A 209 9.04 -18.16 15.85
CA ALA A 209 9.45 -18.69 17.14
C ALA A 209 10.56 -17.89 17.85
N LEU A 210 11.13 -16.84 17.23
CA LEU A 210 12.16 -16.03 17.89
C LEU A 210 11.54 -15.19 19.02
N GLN A 211 11.97 -15.43 20.26
CA GLN A 211 11.51 -14.72 21.46
C GLN A 211 12.60 -13.85 22.11
N GLY A 212 13.83 -13.83 21.55
CA GLY A 212 14.93 -13.03 22.08
C GLY A 212 14.69 -11.52 21.94
N GLN A 213 14.94 -10.75 23.01
CA GLN A 213 14.81 -9.29 22.98
C GLN A 213 15.76 -8.62 21.97
N TRP A 214 17.01 -9.07 21.92
CA TRP A 214 18.03 -8.57 20.98
C TRP A 214 17.76 -8.99 19.54
N GLU A 215 17.25 -10.21 19.35
CA GLU A 215 16.82 -10.71 18.04
C GLU A 215 15.65 -9.89 17.52
N LEU A 216 14.67 -9.57 18.38
CA LEU A 216 13.54 -8.72 18.01
C LEU A 216 13.98 -7.28 17.69
N LEU A 217 14.90 -6.71 18.46
CA LEU A 217 15.41 -5.37 18.20
C LEU A 217 16.20 -5.32 16.88
N GLY A 218 17.10 -6.28 16.66
CA GLY A 218 17.85 -6.42 15.40
C GLY A 218 16.91 -6.64 14.21
N PHE A 219 15.87 -7.42 14.41
CA PHE A 219 14.82 -7.63 13.43
C PHE A 219 14.06 -6.34 13.11
N ALA A 220 13.50 -5.67 14.12
CA ALA A 220 12.70 -4.46 13.92
C ALA A 220 13.51 -3.35 13.26
N SER A 221 14.78 -3.18 13.67
CA SER A 221 15.69 -2.23 13.03
C SER A 221 15.97 -2.57 11.56
N THR A 222 16.14 -3.86 11.22
CA THR A 222 16.33 -4.33 9.84
C THR A 222 15.08 -4.08 9.00
N SER A 223 13.89 -4.34 9.55
CA SER A 223 12.61 -4.10 8.88
C SER A 223 12.38 -2.62 8.57
N ILE A 224 12.71 -1.73 9.52
CA ILE A 224 12.63 -0.27 9.33
C ILE A 224 13.64 0.17 8.28
N ALA A 225 14.88 -0.32 8.34
CA ALA A 225 15.91 -0.01 7.34
C ALA A 225 15.47 -0.47 5.94
N LEU A 226 14.86 -1.66 5.83
CA LEU A 226 14.31 -2.18 4.58
C LEU A 226 13.14 -1.32 4.08
N LYS A 227 12.19 -0.93 4.96
CA LYS A 227 11.09 0.00 4.62
C LYS A 227 11.65 1.28 4.02
N LEU A 228 12.57 1.95 4.72
CA LEU A 228 13.19 3.20 4.26
C LEU A 228 13.95 3.02 2.94
N ALA A 229 14.71 1.93 2.79
CA ALA A 229 15.44 1.64 1.56
C ALA A 229 14.50 1.44 0.36
N LEU A 230 13.38 0.73 0.55
CA LEU A 230 12.37 0.53 -0.48
C LEU A 230 11.68 1.85 -0.86
N GLN A 231 11.34 2.68 0.12
CA GLN A 231 10.75 4.00 -0.13
C GLN A 231 11.69 4.93 -0.91
N GLU A 232 12.97 4.99 -0.52
CA GLU A 232 13.97 5.78 -1.24
C GLU A 232 14.25 5.23 -2.65
N LEU A 233 14.28 3.91 -2.81
CA LEU A 233 14.43 3.28 -4.13
C LEU A 233 13.23 3.62 -5.03
N ALA A 234 12.00 3.54 -4.52
CA ALA A 234 10.79 3.89 -5.27
C ALA A 234 10.86 5.34 -5.78
N LYS A 235 11.24 6.28 -4.90
CA LYS A 235 11.46 7.68 -5.28
C LYS A 235 12.58 7.86 -6.28
N ALA A 236 13.72 7.20 -6.09
CA ALA A 236 14.86 7.29 -7.00
C ALA A 236 14.47 6.85 -8.42
N LEU A 237 13.77 5.72 -8.55
CA LEU A 237 13.24 5.22 -9.82
C LEU A 237 12.28 6.24 -10.46
N MET A 238 11.42 6.86 -9.67
CA MET A 238 10.45 7.85 -10.15
C MET A 238 11.09 9.18 -10.54
N ILE A 239 12.12 9.61 -9.83
CA ILE A 239 12.91 10.80 -10.18
C ILE A 239 13.65 10.56 -11.49
N ALA A 240 14.28 9.39 -11.66
CA ALA A 240 15.00 8.99 -12.87
C ALA A 240 14.08 8.88 -14.10
N ALA A 241 12.79 8.57 -13.91
CA ALA A 241 11.82 8.51 -15.00
C ALA A 241 11.60 9.89 -15.66
N ARG A 242 11.84 9.98 -16.97
CA ARG A 242 11.65 11.21 -17.78
C ARG A 242 10.19 11.66 -17.93
N LYS A 243 9.24 10.76 -17.73
CA LYS A 243 7.80 11.05 -17.89
C LYS A 243 7.20 11.61 -16.59
N PRO A 244 6.13 12.41 -16.68
CA PRO A 244 5.36 12.79 -15.50
C PRO A 244 4.92 11.53 -14.78
N VAL A 245 5.21 11.49 -13.48
CA VAL A 245 4.93 10.34 -12.63
C VAL A 245 3.46 10.35 -12.27
N SER A 246 2.77 9.24 -12.49
CA SER A 246 1.39 9.10 -12.03
C SER A 246 1.39 8.94 -10.51
N ARG A 247 0.60 9.78 -9.81
CA ARG A 247 0.40 9.72 -8.36
C ARG A 247 0.03 8.31 -7.89
N ARG A 248 -0.83 7.62 -8.65
CA ARG A 248 -1.27 6.25 -8.41
C ARG A 248 -0.10 5.27 -8.33
N VAL A 249 0.84 5.36 -9.29
CA VAL A 249 2.02 4.47 -9.31
C VAL A 249 2.94 4.78 -8.12
N MET A 250 3.07 6.04 -7.71
CA MET A 250 3.89 6.42 -6.56
C MET A 250 3.32 5.79 -5.30
N VAL A 251 2.03 6.01 -5.06
CA VAL A 251 1.35 5.45 -3.90
C VAL A 251 1.40 3.92 -3.92
N THR A 252 1.20 3.27 -5.07
CA THR A 252 1.36 1.81 -5.20
C THR A 252 2.75 1.32 -4.83
N LEU A 253 3.82 1.98 -5.31
CA LEU A 253 5.19 1.55 -5.04
C LEU A 253 5.62 1.76 -3.59
N VAL A 254 5.09 2.80 -2.93
CA VAL A 254 5.40 3.09 -1.52
C VAL A 254 4.51 2.28 -0.58
N ALA A 255 3.19 2.32 -0.76
CA ALA A 255 2.24 1.71 0.18
C ALA A 255 2.31 0.18 0.20
N THR A 256 2.54 -0.47 -0.96
CA THR A 256 2.58 -1.95 -1.03
C THR A 256 3.62 -2.54 -0.07
N PRO A 257 4.92 -2.20 -0.19
CA PRO A 257 5.92 -2.72 0.73
C PRO A 257 5.73 -2.21 2.16
N THR A 258 5.32 -0.95 2.37
CA THR A 258 5.10 -0.43 3.72
C THR A 258 4.02 -1.24 4.46
N ILE A 259 2.85 -1.45 3.86
CA ILE A 259 1.76 -2.21 4.50
C ILE A 259 2.23 -3.61 4.87
N LEU A 260 2.87 -4.32 3.92
CA LEU A 260 3.31 -5.69 4.12
C LEU A 260 4.37 -5.79 5.23
N VAL A 261 5.39 -4.92 5.20
CA VAL A 261 6.49 -4.91 6.18
C VAL A 261 5.98 -4.52 7.57
N ASP A 262 5.26 -3.40 7.68
CA ASP A 262 4.81 -2.86 8.96
C ASP A 262 3.79 -3.79 9.64
N THR A 263 2.97 -4.49 8.85
CA THR A 263 2.05 -5.49 9.41
C THR A 263 2.83 -6.57 10.14
N GLN A 264 3.95 -7.07 9.58
CA GLN A 264 4.75 -8.10 10.25
C GLN A 264 5.44 -7.57 11.50
N VAL A 265 6.03 -6.38 11.44
CA VAL A 265 6.70 -5.75 12.60
C VAL A 265 5.70 -5.56 13.74
N ARG A 266 4.51 -5.05 13.45
CA ARG A 266 3.45 -4.84 14.46
C ARG A 266 2.93 -6.15 15.03
N MET A 267 2.75 -7.18 14.20
CA MET A 267 2.39 -8.51 14.70
C MET A 267 3.43 -9.07 15.67
N LEU A 268 4.73 -8.86 15.40
CA LEU A 268 5.79 -9.32 16.30
C LEU A 268 5.79 -8.58 17.64
N LEU A 269 5.59 -7.26 17.64
CA LEU A 269 5.49 -6.46 18.87
C LEU A 269 4.26 -6.84 19.72
N LEU A 270 3.13 -7.12 19.07
CA LEU A 270 1.89 -7.52 19.74
C LEU A 270 1.96 -8.95 20.30
N ARG A 271 2.84 -9.81 19.76
CA ARG A 271 3.04 -11.19 20.23
C ARG A 271 3.97 -11.32 21.42
N GLN A 272 4.65 -10.25 21.84
CA GLN A 272 5.55 -10.31 22.98
C GLN A 272 4.83 -10.66 24.28
N SER A 273 5.46 -11.51 25.09
CA SER A 273 4.94 -11.96 26.39
C SER A 273 4.95 -10.86 27.46
N SER A 274 5.76 -9.81 27.29
CA SER A 274 5.87 -8.70 28.23
C SER A 274 5.22 -7.44 27.66
N THR A 275 4.13 -7.00 28.30
CA THR A 275 3.41 -5.78 27.95
C THR A 275 4.33 -4.56 27.98
N ASN A 276 5.23 -4.48 28.96
CA ASN A 276 6.19 -3.39 29.09
C ASN A 276 7.11 -3.26 27.86
N VAL A 277 7.60 -4.36 27.30
CA VAL A 277 8.50 -4.33 26.14
C VAL A 277 7.72 -3.95 24.87
N SER A 278 6.48 -4.42 24.73
CA SER A 278 5.59 -4.03 23.63
C SER A 278 5.23 -2.54 23.66
N VAL A 279 4.93 -2.00 24.85
CA VAL A 279 4.66 -0.56 25.05
C VAL A 279 5.89 0.28 24.76
N VAL A 280 7.05 -0.07 25.35
CA VAL A 280 8.31 0.64 25.12
C VAL A 280 8.71 0.59 23.65
N GLY A 281 8.58 -0.57 23.00
CA GLY A 281 8.84 -0.73 21.57
C GLY A 281 7.93 0.16 20.71
N SER A 282 6.64 0.24 21.04
CA SER A 282 5.68 1.10 20.33
C SER A 282 6.01 2.59 20.49
N VAL A 283 6.37 3.04 21.70
CA VAL A 283 6.77 4.42 21.97
C VAL A 283 8.10 4.79 21.31
N LEU A 284 9.07 3.87 21.30
CA LEU A 284 10.36 4.09 20.64
C LEU A 284 10.20 4.19 19.12
N LEU A 285 9.36 3.36 18.52
CA LEU A 285 9.05 3.43 17.08
C LEU A 285 8.38 4.76 16.74
N ALA A 286 7.38 5.16 17.51
CA ALA A 286 6.71 6.46 17.40
C ALA A 286 7.70 7.63 17.46
N GLY A 287 8.58 7.65 18.47
CA GLY A 287 9.59 8.70 18.62
C GLY A 287 10.58 8.73 17.46
N PHE A 288 11.06 7.56 17.03
CA PHE A 288 11.97 7.44 15.88
C PHE A 288 11.33 7.94 14.59
N GLU A 289 10.06 7.61 14.37
CA GLU A 289 9.32 8.03 13.18
C GLU A 289 9.19 9.55 13.08
N ILE A 290 8.80 10.23 14.17
CA ILE A 290 8.73 11.70 14.22
C ILE A 290 10.07 12.31 13.79
N VAL A 291 11.17 11.80 14.35
CA VAL A 291 12.51 12.29 14.04
C VAL A 291 12.84 12.08 12.56
N VAL A 292 12.61 10.89 12.02
CA VAL A 292 12.87 10.58 10.61
C VAL A 292 12.04 11.47 9.69
N ARG A 293 10.73 11.65 9.96
CA ARG A 293 9.83 12.48 9.16
C ARG A 293 10.22 13.95 9.20
N ALA A 294 10.53 14.47 10.39
CA ALA A 294 11.00 15.86 10.56
C ALA A 294 12.31 16.10 9.80
N VAL A 295 13.32 15.23 9.99
CA VAL A 295 14.62 15.33 9.30
C VAL A 295 14.46 15.24 7.79
N LYS A 296 13.64 14.32 7.29
CA LYS A 296 13.41 14.12 5.86
C LYS A 296 12.71 15.31 5.23
N SER A 297 11.67 15.84 5.88
CA SER A 297 10.96 17.04 5.43
C SER A 297 11.88 18.25 5.40
N PHE A 298 12.73 18.42 6.41
CA PHE A 298 13.75 19.47 6.43
C PHE A 298 14.78 19.34 5.29
N ILE A 299 15.29 18.12 5.03
CA ILE A 299 16.24 17.87 3.94
C ILE A 299 15.61 18.16 2.57
N VAL A 300 14.38 17.71 2.33
CA VAL A 300 13.66 17.95 1.07
C VAL A 300 13.40 19.44 0.88
N GLN A 301 13.04 20.15 1.95
CA GLN A 301 12.80 21.58 1.89
C GLN A 301 14.09 22.36 1.59
N ARG A 302 15.21 22.04 2.26
CA ARG A 302 16.52 22.64 1.94
C ARG A 302 16.95 22.37 0.50
N ARG A 303 16.76 21.15 -0.01
CA ARG A 303 17.09 20.80 -1.41
C ARG A 303 16.20 21.50 -2.44
N THR A 304 15.03 22.00 -2.05
CA THR A 304 14.07 22.64 -2.98
C THR A 304 14.07 24.17 -2.88
N ARG A 305 14.50 24.77 -1.77
CA ARG A 305 14.61 26.23 -1.61
C ARG A 305 15.62 26.84 -2.60
N GLY A 306 16.79 26.24 -2.78
CA GLY A 306 17.81 26.71 -3.74
C GLY A 306 18.36 28.12 -3.47
N LEU A 307 19.57 28.40 -3.95
CA LEU A 307 20.20 29.72 -3.84
C LEU A 307 19.48 30.75 -4.75
N PRO A 308 19.35 32.02 -4.32
CA PRO A 308 18.91 33.11 -5.19
C PRO A 308 19.92 33.26 -6.35
N ILE A 309 19.42 33.36 -7.58
CA ILE A 309 20.26 33.42 -8.79
C ILE A 309 20.58 34.88 -9.11
N PRO A 310 21.85 35.25 -9.39
CA PRO A 310 22.24 36.59 -9.80
C PRO A 310 21.51 37.04 -11.08
N GLN A 311 21.10 38.31 -11.13
CA GLN A 311 20.27 38.89 -12.20
C GLN A 311 21.01 39.15 -13.52
N ASP A 312 22.32 38.94 -13.61
CA ASP A 312 23.08 39.28 -14.80
C ASP A 312 23.26 38.10 -15.75
N ILE A 313 22.80 38.28 -17.00
CA ILE A 313 23.35 37.79 -18.29
C ILE A 313 22.20 37.74 -19.33
N SER A 314 22.09 38.80 -20.13
CA SER A 314 21.00 39.03 -21.10
C SER A 314 21.14 38.29 -22.44
N ARG A 315 22.29 37.66 -22.75
CA ARG A 315 22.50 37.02 -24.07
C ARG A 315 22.29 35.51 -24.13
N ARG A 316 22.17 34.82 -22.99
CA ARG A 316 21.94 33.36 -22.90
C ARG A 316 20.54 33.01 -22.39
N TRP A 317 19.57 33.91 -22.61
CA TRP A 317 18.26 33.93 -21.99
C TRP A 317 17.40 32.70 -22.34
N SER A 318 17.40 32.20 -23.58
CA SER A 318 16.54 31.06 -23.97
C SER A 318 16.98 29.74 -23.33
N SER A 319 18.27 29.42 -23.34
CA SER A 319 18.79 28.21 -22.69
C SER A 319 18.80 28.33 -21.16
N PHE A 320 19.00 29.54 -20.62
CA PHE A 320 18.90 29.80 -19.19
C PHE A 320 17.45 29.67 -18.69
N CYS A 321 16.47 30.25 -19.39
CA CYS A 321 15.05 30.09 -19.10
C CYS A 321 14.61 28.63 -19.20
N LYS A 322 15.10 27.88 -20.19
CA LYS A 322 14.85 26.43 -20.31
C LYS A 322 15.44 25.65 -19.13
N ALA A 323 16.70 25.89 -18.78
CA ALA A 323 17.35 25.24 -17.63
C ALA A 323 16.67 25.59 -16.30
N ARG A 324 16.22 26.84 -16.15
CA ARG A 324 15.45 27.31 -14.99
C ARG A 324 14.12 26.58 -14.88
N ARG A 325 13.35 26.51 -15.98
CA ARG A 325 12.07 25.81 -16.02
C ARG A 325 12.25 24.32 -15.70
N GLU A 326 13.27 23.67 -16.27
CA GLU A 326 13.59 22.28 -15.94
C GLU A 326 13.99 22.10 -14.46
N ALA A 327 14.71 23.04 -13.87
CA ALA A 327 15.07 23.00 -12.46
C ALA A 327 13.86 23.21 -11.54
N GLU A 328 12.97 24.14 -11.86
CA GLU A 328 11.71 24.38 -11.15
C GLU A 328 10.77 23.17 -11.26
N GLU A 329 10.64 22.57 -12.44
CA GLU A 329 9.87 21.34 -12.67
C GLU A 329 10.43 20.16 -11.85
N ARG A 330 11.76 20.00 -11.77
CA ARG A 330 12.40 18.98 -10.92
C ARG A 330 12.15 19.22 -9.43
N ARG A 331 12.16 20.48 -8.97
CA ARG A 331 11.85 20.85 -7.58
C ARG A 331 10.39 20.56 -7.25
N LEU A 332 9.46 20.95 -8.12
CA LEU A 332 8.05 20.66 -7.97
C LEU A 332 7.79 19.15 -7.93
N LYS A 333 8.39 18.40 -8.87
CA LYS A 333 8.31 16.93 -8.90
C LYS A 333 8.77 16.32 -7.57
N ARG A 334 9.88 16.78 -7.00
CA ARG A 334 10.38 16.30 -5.70
C ARG A 334 9.41 16.60 -4.55
N ARG A 335 8.83 17.81 -4.49
CA ARG A 335 7.85 18.16 -3.45
C ARG A 335 6.59 17.32 -3.54
N VAL A 336 6.06 17.12 -4.75
CA VAL A 336 4.88 16.27 -4.96
C VAL A 336 5.16 14.81 -4.61
N LEU A 337 6.34 14.28 -4.92
CA LEU A 337 6.71 12.92 -4.55
C LEU A 337 6.87 12.76 -3.03
N HIS A 338 7.44 13.76 -2.35
CA HIS A 338 7.58 13.76 -0.89
C HIS A 338 6.22 13.80 -0.19
N ALA A 339 5.31 14.67 -0.64
CA ALA A 339 3.94 14.71 -0.13
C ALA A 339 3.18 13.40 -0.41
N ALA A 340 3.36 12.80 -1.60
CA ALA A 340 2.77 11.50 -1.93
C ALA A 340 3.26 10.39 -1.00
N GLU A 341 4.56 10.39 -0.71
CA GLU A 341 5.22 9.43 0.17
C GLU A 341 4.63 9.51 1.57
N ILE A 342 4.64 10.70 2.19
CA ILE A 342 4.06 10.93 3.52
C ILE A 342 2.61 10.45 3.55
N TYR A 343 1.81 10.87 2.58
CA TYR A 343 0.40 10.49 2.53
C TYR A 343 0.23 8.97 2.42
N SER A 344 1.01 8.31 1.55
CA SER A 344 0.96 6.85 1.40
C SER A 344 1.47 6.08 2.61
N ASP A 345 2.43 6.63 3.35
CA ASP A 345 3.01 6.04 4.56
C ASP A 345 1.98 6.02 5.69
N MET A 346 1.29 7.15 5.91
CA MET A 346 0.21 7.25 6.90
C MET A 346 -0.90 6.22 6.64
N TYR A 347 -1.41 6.13 5.40
CA TYR A 347 -2.39 5.08 5.04
C TYR A 347 -1.86 3.68 5.34
N ALA A 348 -0.60 3.44 4.96
CA ALA A 348 0.00 2.14 5.10
C ALA A 348 0.12 1.72 6.57
N GLU A 349 0.44 2.65 7.47
CA GLU A 349 0.55 2.43 8.91
C GLU A 349 -0.80 2.09 9.54
N TYR A 350 -1.85 2.89 9.29
CA TYR A 350 -3.19 2.59 9.80
C TYR A 350 -3.73 1.25 9.30
N ILE A 351 -3.53 0.97 8.02
CA ILE A 351 -3.93 -0.32 7.43
C ILE A 351 -3.10 -1.45 8.04
N ALA A 352 -1.80 -1.28 8.24
CA ALA A 352 -0.94 -2.28 8.86
C ALA A 352 -1.33 -2.56 10.32
N ILE A 353 -1.68 -1.54 11.11
CA ILE A 353 -2.22 -1.70 12.48
C ILE A 353 -3.51 -2.53 12.44
N GLY A 354 -4.47 -2.14 11.59
CA GLY A 354 -5.75 -2.84 11.52
C GLY A 354 -5.62 -4.28 11.00
N CYS A 355 -4.80 -4.51 9.97
CA CYS A 355 -4.55 -5.84 9.40
C CYS A 355 -3.77 -6.73 10.38
N SER A 356 -2.74 -6.23 11.07
CA SER A 356 -1.98 -7.01 12.05
C SER A 356 -2.87 -7.47 13.20
N TYR A 357 -3.74 -6.60 13.71
CA TYR A 357 -4.69 -6.95 14.75
C TYR A 357 -5.77 -7.92 14.23
N ALA A 358 -6.27 -7.77 12.99
CA ALA A 358 -7.19 -8.73 12.38
C ALA A 358 -6.58 -10.13 12.27
N ILE A 359 -5.35 -10.24 11.76
CA ILE A 359 -4.63 -11.51 11.60
C ILE A 359 -4.46 -12.19 12.97
N LEU A 360 -3.97 -11.46 13.98
CA LEU A 360 -3.79 -12.01 15.32
C LEU A 360 -5.12 -12.39 15.97
N PHE A 361 -6.17 -11.59 15.80
CA PHE A 361 -7.48 -11.88 16.39
C PHE A 361 -8.13 -13.13 15.80
N PHE A 362 -8.06 -13.32 14.48
CA PHE A 362 -8.70 -14.44 13.80
C PHE A 362 -7.86 -15.72 13.80
N TYR A 363 -6.52 -15.62 13.69
CA TYR A 363 -5.68 -16.79 13.47
C TYR A 363 -5.11 -17.40 14.77
N ARG A 364 -5.20 -16.70 15.91
CA ARG A 364 -4.59 -17.10 17.20
C ARG A 364 -5.04 -18.45 17.77
N ASP A 365 -6.32 -18.80 17.60
CA ASP A 365 -6.94 -19.97 18.23
C ASP A 365 -7.29 -21.04 17.17
N HIS A 366 -6.80 -20.84 15.94
CA HIS A 366 -7.21 -21.64 14.81
C HIS A 366 -6.25 -22.82 14.58
N PRO A 367 -6.77 -24.06 14.44
CA PRO A 367 -5.95 -25.27 14.38
C PRO A 367 -5.00 -25.32 13.17
N GLN A 368 -5.37 -24.64 12.07
CA GLN A 368 -4.60 -24.62 10.81
C GLN A 368 -3.53 -23.52 10.74
N PHE A 369 -3.44 -22.62 11.73
CA PHE A 369 -2.49 -21.49 11.71
C PHE A 369 -1.42 -21.62 12.81
N GLN A 370 -0.22 -21.08 12.56
CA GLN A 370 0.95 -21.18 13.46
C GLN A 370 0.95 -20.17 14.63
N PHE A 371 -0.19 -19.58 14.96
CA PHE A 371 -0.32 -18.68 16.11
C PHE A 371 -0.87 -19.48 17.30
N THR A 372 -0.22 -19.40 18.45
CA THR A 372 -0.73 -20.00 19.69
C THR A 372 -0.46 -19.00 20.81
N THR A 373 -1.53 -18.42 21.35
CA THR A 373 -1.45 -17.43 22.43
C THR A 373 -2.39 -17.81 23.57
N SER A 374 -2.04 -17.43 24.80
CA SER A 374 -2.84 -17.72 25.99
C SER A 374 -4.09 -16.84 26.08
N THR A 375 -5.18 -17.34 26.67
CA THR A 375 -6.48 -16.64 26.78
C THR A 375 -6.43 -15.31 27.55
N GLN A 376 -5.51 -15.17 28.52
CA GLN A 376 -5.28 -13.93 29.28
C GLN A 376 -4.73 -12.79 28.39
N GLN A 377 -4.09 -13.14 27.28
CA GLN A 377 -3.52 -12.23 26.30
C GLN A 377 -4.59 -11.50 25.48
N ASN A 378 -5.86 -11.93 25.50
CA ASN A 378 -6.92 -11.38 24.64
C ASN A 378 -7.37 -9.96 25.01
N ARG A 379 -7.62 -9.69 26.30
CA ARG A 379 -7.93 -8.33 26.77
C ARG A 379 -6.73 -7.40 26.60
N GLN A 380 -5.53 -7.95 26.77
CA GLN A 380 -4.27 -7.22 26.61
C GLN A 380 -4.00 -6.86 25.15
N LEU A 381 -4.30 -7.76 24.20
CA LEU A 381 -4.11 -7.51 22.77
C LEU A 381 -4.99 -6.35 22.28
N ALA A 382 -6.25 -6.30 22.73
CA ALA A 382 -7.15 -5.19 22.39
C ALA A 382 -6.66 -3.85 22.96
N GLN A 383 -6.18 -3.85 24.20
CA GLN A 383 -5.62 -2.66 24.84
C GLN A 383 -4.32 -2.19 24.16
N LEU A 384 -3.42 -3.11 23.80
CA LEU A 384 -2.18 -2.80 23.09
C LEU A 384 -2.45 -2.30 21.66
N GLY A 385 -3.40 -2.90 20.95
CA GLY A 385 -3.81 -2.42 19.63
C GLY A 385 -4.42 -1.02 19.68
N ALA A 386 -5.27 -0.75 20.67
CA ALA A 386 -5.83 0.59 20.89
C ALA A 386 -4.74 1.61 21.27
N LEU A 387 -3.75 1.21 22.08
CA LEU A 387 -2.61 2.05 22.43
C LEU A 387 -1.74 2.36 21.20
N GLN A 388 -1.45 1.36 20.37
CA GLN A 388 -0.69 1.55 19.13
C GLN A 388 -1.41 2.51 18.19
N MET A 389 -2.72 2.30 17.97
CA MET A 389 -3.54 3.20 17.15
C MET A 389 -3.56 4.62 17.71
N GLY A 390 -3.78 4.79 19.02
CA GLY A 390 -3.84 6.10 19.66
C GLY A 390 -2.50 6.84 19.63
N THR A 391 -1.39 6.12 19.85
CA THR A 391 -0.04 6.67 19.77
C THR A 391 0.26 7.12 18.33
N GLU A 392 -0.11 6.30 17.34
CA GLU A 392 0.07 6.61 15.91
C GLU A 392 -0.66 7.90 15.53
N VAL A 393 -1.93 8.03 15.90
CA VAL A 393 -2.73 9.23 15.62
C VAL A 393 -2.09 10.49 16.18
N ILE A 394 -1.53 10.43 17.39
CA ILE A 394 -0.85 11.56 18.03
C ILE A 394 0.46 11.89 17.30
N VAL A 395 1.26 10.86 16.99
CA VAL A 395 2.54 10.98 16.28
C VAL A 395 2.35 11.59 14.90
N ASP A 396 1.39 11.06 14.14
CA ASP A 396 1.02 11.55 12.82
C ASP A 396 0.55 13.00 12.86
N LEU A 397 -0.28 13.35 13.84
CA LEU A 397 -0.74 14.72 14.01
C LEU A 397 0.43 15.67 14.23
N LEU A 398 1.35 15.32 15.13
CA LEU A 398 2.54 16.11 15.42
C LEU A 398 3.47 16.22 14.19
N ALA A 399 3.72 15.10 13.51
CA ALA A 399 4.53 15.05 12.31
C ALA A 399 3.92 15.91 11.18
N CYS A 400 2.61 15.77 10.92
CA CYS A 400 1.90 16.57 9.93
C CYS A 400 1.92 18.06 10.24
N VAL A 401 1.84 18.46 11.52
CA VAL A 401 1.98 19.87 11.91
C VAL A 401 3.37 20.41 11.57
N LEU A 402 4.43 19.64 11.86
CA LEU A 402 5.80 20.01 11.52
C LEU A 402 6.01 20.08 9.99
N GLU A 403 5.45 19.13 9.25
CA GLU A 403 5.51 19.05 7.79
C GLU A 403 4.74 20.21 7.12
N ALA A 404 3.56 20.53 7.63
CA ALA A 404 2.77 21.66 7.17
C ALA A 404 3.46 23.00 7.49
N ALA A 405 4.11 23.12 8.65
CA ALA A 405 4.91 24.29 9.01
C ALA A 405 6.13 24.48 8.07
N GLU A 406 6.74 23.38 7.60
CA GLU A 406 7.80 23.42 6.59
C GLU A 406 7.28 23.67 5.16
N GLY A 407 5.96 23.70 4.95
CA GLY A 407 5.34 24.03 3.66
C GLY A 407 5.03 22.83 2.76
N VAL A 408 4.81 21.64 3.32
CA VAL A 408 4.33 20.48 2.57
C VAL A 408 2.87 20.68 2.15
N GLU A 409 2.59 20.57 0.86
CA GLU A 409 1.27 20.84 0.28
C GLU A 409 0.40 19.58 0.19
N PHE A 410 -0.27 19.23 1.30
CA PHE A 410 -1.17 18.08 1.40
C PHE A 410 -2.43 18.21 0.53
N LYS A 411 -2.90 19.44 0.30
CA LYS A 411 -4.11 19.74 -0.48
C LYS A 411 -4.08 19.23 -1.93
N SER A 412 -2.89 19.01 -2.47
CA SER A 412 -2.73 18.46 -3.83
C SER A 412 -3.16 16.98 -3.95
N PHE A 413 -3.24 16.26 -2.82
CA PHE A 413 -3.67 14.86 -2.72
C PHE A 413 -5.10 14.68 -2.19
N ASP A 414 -5.74 15.77 -1.75
CA ASP A 414 -7.11 15.85 -1.19
C ASP A 414 -8.23 15.53 -2.21
N GLN A 415 -7.89 15.32 -3.49
CA GLN A 415 -8.85 14.79 -4.43
C GLN A 415 -9.15 13.33 -4.06
N ASN A 416 -10.30 13.15 -3.43
CA ASN A 416 -11.11 11.96 -3.16
C ASN A 416 -11.07 10.91 -4.31
N ASP A 417 -9.90 10.39 -4.66
CA ASP A 417 -9.70 9.47 -5.77
C ASP A 417 -10.21 8.12 -5.27
N SER A 418 -11.45 7.76 -5.62
CA SER A 418 -12.05 6.46 -5.29
C SER A 418 -11.14 5.30 -5.70
N PHE A 419 -10.30 5.51 -6.72
CA PHE A 419 -9.24 4.59 -7.10
C PHE A 419 -8.28 4.30 -5.94
N LEU A 420 -7.81 5.33 -5.22
CA LEU A 420 -6.84 5.18 -4.16
C LEU A 420 -7.41 4.36 -3.00
N VAL A 421 -8.62 4.70 -2.55
CA VAL A 421 -9.30 3.98 -1.47
C VAL A 421 -9.54 2.53 -1.87
N TYR A 422 -10.01 2.29 -3.11
CA TYR A 422 -10.19 0.93 -3.63
C TYR A 422 -8.87 0.16 -3.69
N PHE A 423 -7.82 0.78 -4.20
CA PHE A 423 -6.49 0.16 -4.28
C PHE A 423 -5.94 -0.20 -2.89
N MET A 424 -6.09 0.70 -1.90
CA MET A 424 -5.69 0.44 -0.52
C MET A 424 -6.49 -0.71 0.11
N ALA A 425 -7.80 -0.80 -0.18
CA ALA A 425 -8.62 -1.94 0.27
C ALA A 425 -8.15 -3.27 -0.35
N VAL A 426 -7.74 -3.26 -1.63
CA VAL A 426 -7.15 -4.45 -2.29
C VAL A 426 -5.80 -4.82 -1.68
N LEU A 427 -4.97 -3.84 -1.29
CA LEU A 427 -3.72 -4.09 -0.57
C LEU A 427 -3.97 -4.67 0.82
N ALA A 428 -4.93 -4.13 1.58
CA ALA A 428 -5.32 -4.66 2.88
C ALA A 428 -5.79 -6.13 2.78
N PHE A 429 -6.65 -6.43 1.79
CA PHE A 429 -7.07 -7.79 1.47
C PHE A 429 -5.87 -8.69 1.14
N SER A 430 -5.01 -8.24 0.23
CA SER A 430 -3.85 -9.01 -0.23
C SER A 430 -2.86 -9.28 0.90
N ASN A 431 -2.65 -8.32 1.79
CA ASN A 431 -1.79 -8.45 2.96
C ASN A 431 -2.30 -9.54 3.93
N VAL A 432 -3.61 -9.54 4.23
CA VAL A 432 -4.24 -10.57 5.07
C VAL A 432 -4.22 -11.94 4.38
N ALA A 433 -4.44 -11.99 3.07
CA ALA A 433 -4.41 -13.23 2.28
C ALA A 433 -3.00 -13.85 2.18
N ILE A 434 -2.00 -13.03 1.90
CA ILE A 434 -0.58 -13.44 1.87
C ILE A 434 -0.18 -13.95 3.26
N SER A 435 -0.59 -13.23 4.31
CA SER A 435 -0.36 -13.68 5.69
C SER A 435 -1.09 -15.00 5.99
N ALA A 436 -2.33 -15.19 5.55
CA ALA A 436 -3.04 -16.46 5.69
C ALA A 436 -2.27 -17.62 5.05
N GLY A 437 -1.87 -17.47 3.78
CA GLY A 437 -1.11 -18.52 3.08
C GLY A 437 0.26 -18.78 3.70
N LEU A 438 0.92 -17.74 4.21
CA LEU A 438 2.27 -17.84 4.79
C LEU A 438 2.30 -18.24 6.26
N TYR A 439 1.22 -18.10 7.02
CA TYR A 439 1.14 -18.55 8.42
C TYR A 439 0.34 -19.84 8.62
N MET A 440 -0.14 -20.44 7.53
CA MET A 440 -0.70 -21.80 7.54
C MET A 440 0.37 -22.81 7.95
N ARG A 441 -0.04 -23.83 8.72
CA ARG A 441 0.87 -24.78 9.39
C ARG A 441 1.73 -25.58 8.46
#